data_AF-A0A847YT57-F1
#
_entry.id   AF-A0A847YT57-F1
#
_cell.length_a   1.000
_cell.length_b   1.000
_cell.length_c   1.000
_cell.angle_alpha   90.00
_cell.angle_beta   90.00
_cell.angle_gamma   90.00
#
_symmetry.space_group_name_H-M   'P 1'
#
loop_
_entity.id
_entity.type
_entity.pdbx_description
1 polymer ?
#
loop_
_entity_poly.entity_id
_entity_poly.type
_entity_poly.pdbx_seq_one_letter_code
_entity_poly.pdbx_strand_id
1 'polypeptide(L)'
;MNKMNPTIHTKLQGFTIVELLIVIVVIAILAAIAIAAYSGITNRAYDTAVRSDFANFIKKYETIRVLDGANQYSDPTAAMGFSFSKDAYITGRNNMYLCINPERNQYAIGAQSKSGKSFRYDTITGKTEEVASVDQAATCIAAGTTSPAASYANSAYKNYAPIGWASWAN
;
A
#
# COMPACT_ATOMS: atom_id res chain seq x y z
N MET A 1 3.95 -84.13 -18.69
CA MET A 1 2.86 -83.43 -17.97
C MET A 1 3.28 -81.97 -17.80
N ASN A 2 2.88 -81.07 -18.70
CA ASN A 2 3.20 -79.64 -18.59
C ASN A 2 2.16 -78.95 -17.71
N LYS A 3 2.61 -78.37 -16.59
CA LYS A 3 1.77 -77.55 -15.71
C LYS A 3 1.55 -76.18 -16.37
N MET A 4 0.29 -75.84 -16.61
CA MET A 4 -0.13 -74.51 -17.06
C MET A 4 -0.01 -73.54 -15.87
N ASN A 5 0.86 -72.55 -15.98
CA ASN A 5 1.04 -71.51 -14.96
C ASN A 5 0.15 -70.30 -15.32
N PRO A 6 -0.86 -69.93 -14.50
CA PRO A 6 -1.73 -68.80 -14.83
C PRO A 6 -1.01 -67.49 -14.53
N THR A 7 -0.70 -66.71 -15.57
CA THR A 7 -0.23 -65.33 -15.43
C THR A 7 -1.40 -64.43 -15.01
N ILE A 8 -1.32 -63.88 -13.80
CA ILE A 8 -2.27 -62.87 -13.31
C ILE A 8 -2.07 -61.59 -14.14
N HIS A 9 -2.98 -61.33 -15.08
CA HIS A 9 -3.06 -60.06 -15.80
C HIS A 9 -3.78 -59.03 -14.92
N THR A 10 -3.02 -58.17 -14.25
CA THR A 10 -3.56 -56.97 -13.58
C THR A 10 -4.09 -56.01 -14.66
N LYS A 11 -5.42 -55.84 -14.73
CA LYS A 11 -6.03 -54.85 -15.63
C LYS A 11 -5.61 -53.45 -15.16
N LEU A 12 -4.81 -52.75 -15.96
CA LEU A 12 -4.62 -51.30 -15.83
C LEU A 12 -5.97 -50.63 -16.10
N GLN A 13 -6.57 -50.04 -15.07
CA GLN A 13 -7.73 -49.18 -15.23
C GLN A 13 -7.25 -47.85 -15.84
N GLY A 14 -7.68 -47.56 -17.06
CA GLY A 14 -7.39 -46.29 -17.73
C GLY A 14 -8.29 -45.17 -17.21
N PHE A 15 -7.74 -43.97 -17.08
CA PHE A 15 -8.50 -42.76 -16.82
C PHE A 15 -9.27 -42.36 -18.08
N THR A 16 -10.56 -42.05 -17.96
CA THR A 16 -11.39 -41.68 -19.10
C THR A 16 -11.13 -40.23 -19.51
N ILE A 17 -11.29 -39.95 -20.81
CA ILE A 17 -11.22 -38.58 -21.33
C ILE A 17 -12.29 -37.69 -20.68
N VAL A 18 -13.45 -38.27 -20.34
CA VAL A 18 -14.56 -37.57 -19.69
C VAL A 18 -14.18 -37.11 -18.28
N GLU A 19 -13.51 -37.97 -17.49
CA GLU A 19 -13.01 -37.60 -16.17
C GLU A 19 -12.00 -36.46 -16.26
N LEU A 20 -11.09 -36.49 -17.24
CA LEU A 20 -10.14 -35.39 -17.48
C LEU A 20 -10.86 -34.09 -17.87
N LEU A 21 -11.85 -34.20 -18.74
CA LEU A 21 -12.61 -33.05 -19.25
C LEU A 21 -13.37 -32.33 -18.13
N ILE A 22 -14.02 -33.08 -17.24
CA ILE A 22 -14.75 -32.46 -16.13
C ILE A 22 -13.79 -31.74 -15.19
N VAL A 23 -12.61 -32.31 -14.91
CA VAL A 23 -11.61 -31.69 -14.04
C VAL A 23 -11.12 -30.35 -14.60
N ILE A 24 -10.79 -30.28 -15.89
CA ILE A 24 -10.32 -29.02 -16.49
C ILE A 24 -11.42 -27.95 -16.50
N VAL A 25 -12.69 -28.34 -16.73
CA VAL A 25 -13.84 -27.42 -16.69
C VAL A 25 -14.05 -26.87 -15.28
N VAL A 26 -13.97 -27.74 -14.27
CA VAL A 26 -14.10 -27.32 -12.86
C VAL A 26 -12.97 -26.36 -12.47
N ILE A 27 -11.72 -26.66 -12.83
CA ILE A 27 -10.57 -25.78 -12.54
C ILE A 27 -10.74 -24.42 -13.25
N ALA A 28 -11.23 -24.41 -14.49
CA ALA A 28 -11.46 -23.17 -15.23
C ALA A 28 -12.49 -22.26 -14.55
N ILE A 29 -13.60 -22.83 -14.04
CA ILE A 29 -14.63 -22.07 -13.32
C ILE A 29 -14.07 -21.53 -11.99
N LEU A 30 -13.36 -22.37 -11.23
CA LEU A 30 -12.78 -21.97 -9.94
C LEU A 30 -11.73 -20.86 -10.12
N ALA A 31 -10.88 -20.95 -11.16
CA ALA A 31 -9.88 -19.93 -11.46
C ALA A 31 -10.54 -18.58 -11.78
N ALA A 32 -11.62 -18.56 -12.57
CA ALA A 32 -12.32 -17.32 -12.89
C ALA A 32 -12.89 -16.62 -11.64
N ILE A 33 -13.52 -17.37 -10.73
CA ILE A 33 -14.03 -16.83 -9.47
C ILE A 33 -12.89 -16.31 -8.58
N ALA A 34 -11.81 -17.09 -8.47
CA ALA A 34 -10.65 -16.73 -7.66
C ALA A 34 -10.00 -15.42 -8.14
N ILE A 35 -9.85 -15.22 -9.44
CA ILE A 35 -9.28 -13.99 -10.03
C ILE A 35 -10.13 -12.76 -9.67
N ALA A 36 -11.45 -12.85 -9.82
CA ALA A 36 -12.36 -11.75 -9.49
C ALA A 36 -12.32 -11.39 -7.99
N ALA A 37 -12.31 -12.40 -7.11
CA ALA A 37 -12.22 -12.20 -5.67
C ALA A 37 -10.87 -11.62 -5.24
N TYR A 38 -9.77 -12.06 -5.88
CA TYR A 38 -8.42 -11.65 -5.56
C TYR A 38 -8.23 -10.14 -5.69
N SER A 39 -8.73 -9.52 -6.77
CA SER A 39 -8.65 -8.06 -6.98
C SER A 39 -9.26 -7.25 -5.83
N GLY A 40 -10.44 -7.65 -5.35
CA GLY A 40 -11.10 -7.00 -4.21
C GLY A 40 -10.33 -7.17 -2.90
N ILE A 41 -9.73 -8.35 -2.67
CA ILE A 41 -8.91 -8.62 -1.49
C ILE A 41 -7.62 -7.79 -1.52
N THR A 42 -6.92 -7.75 -2.66
CA THR A 42 -5.69 -6.97 -2.80
C THR A 42 -5.93 -5.49 -2.61
N ASN A 43 -7.03 -4.95 -3.14
CA ASN A 43 -7.38 -3.54 -2.97
C ASN A 43 -7.60 -3.18 -1.50
N ARG A 44 -8.33 -4.00 -0.74
CA ARG A 44 -8.49 -3.82 0.70
C ARG A 44 -7.17 -3.95 1.45
N ALA A 45 -6.31 -4.88 1.06
CA ALA A 45 -4.99 -5.05 1.66
C ALA A 45 -4.11 -3.79 1.45
N TYR A 46 -4.13 -3.19 0.26
CA TYR A 46 -3.44 -1.93 0.00
C TYR A 46 -3.97 -0.79 0.87
N ASP A 47 -5.29 -0.66 1.00
CA ASP A 47 -5.90 0.37 1.85
C ASP A 47 -5.52 0.20 3.34
N THR A 48 -5.56 -1.03 3.83
CA THR A 48 -5.16 -1.36 5.20
C THR A 48 -3.67 -1.08 5.43
N ALA A 49 -2.81 -1.43 4.48
CA ALA A 49 -1.38 -1.16 4.55
C ALA A 49 -1.10 0.35 4.68
N VAL A 50 -1.68 1.17 3.80
CA VAL A 50 -1.50 2.64 3.85
C VAL A 50 -2.01 3.23 5.18
N ARG A 51 -3.15 2.77 5.70
CA ARG A 51 -3.69 3.21 6.99
C ARG A 51 -2.79 2.80 8.16
N SER A 52 -2.23 1.58 8.12
CA SER A 52 -1.27 1.12 9.13
C SER A 52 0.02 1.92 9.09
N ASP A 53 0.54 2.21 7.90
CA ASP A 53 1.73 3.03 7.71
C ASP A 53 1.52 4.44 8.25
N PHE A 54 0.34 5.04 8.06
CA PHE A 54 -0.02 6.33 8.66
C PHE A 54 0.01 6.26 10.18
N ALA A 55 -0.63 5.26 10.79
CA ALA A 55 -0.62 5.10 12.25
C ALA A 55 0.80 4.97 12.82
N ASN A 56 1.65 4.19 12.15
CA ASN A 56 3.06 4.02 12.52
C ASN A 56 3.85 5.32 12.35
N PHE A 57 3.66 6.01 11.22
CA PHE A 57 4.28 7.30 10.94
C PHE A 57 3.91 8.34 11.99
N ILE A 58 2.61 8.51 12.27
CA ILE A 58 2.09 9.48 13.24
C ILE A 58 2.75 9.25 14.59
N LYS A 59 2.70 8.01 15.12
CA LYS A 59 3.31 7.67 16.42
C LYS A 59 4.80 7.99 16.45
N LYS A 60 5.52 7.65 15.39
CA LYS A 60 6.97 7.86 15.31
C LYS A 60 7.32 9.34 15.20
N TYR A 61 6.58 10.09 14.39
CA TYR A 61 6.85 11.50 14.16
C TYR A 61 6.52 12.35 15.39
N GLU A 62 5.45 12.02 16.11
CA GLU A 62 5.14 12.58 17.43
C GLU A 62 6.26 12.29 18.45
N THR A 63 6.80 11.07 18.44
CA THR A 63 7.92 10.70 19.31
C THR A 63 9.18 11.51 18.98
N ILE A 64 9.51 11.65 17.68
CA ILE A 64 10.66 12.45 17.24
C ILE A 64 10.50 13.92 17.65
N ARG A 65 9.32 14.51 17.44
CA ARG A 65 9.03 15.89 17.85
C ARG A 65 9.36 16.12 19.32
N VAL A 66 9.02 15.18 20.20
CA VAL A 66 9.25 15.36 21.64
C VAL A 66 10.71 15.08 22.03
N LEU A 67 11.39 14.17 21.34
CA LEU A 67 12.74 13.72 21.71
C LEU A 67 13.87 14.55 21.10
N ASP A 68 13.61 15.34 20.05
CA ASP A 68 14.64 16.12 19.35
C ASP A 68 15.09 17.39 20.12
N GLY A 69 14.41 17.73 21.21
CA GLY A 69 14.68 18.91 22.04
C GLY A 69 14.20 20.24 21.44
N ALA A 70 13.83 20.27 20.16
CA ALA A 70 13.23 21.44 19.50
C ALA A 70 11.72 21.51 19.75
N ASN A 71 11.06 20.37 20.03
CA ASN A 71 9.61 20.28 20.18
C ASN A 71 8.86 20.80 18.95
N GLN A 72 9.42 20.58 17.75
CA GLN A 72 8.92 21.10 16.48
C GLN A 72 8.92 20.00 15.42
N TYR A 73 7.90 19.99 14.57
CA TYR A 73 7.95 19.17 13.36
C TYR A 73 8.99 19.71 12.38
N SER A 74 9.77 18.81 11.80
CA SER A 74 10.90 19.13 10.92
C SER A 74 10.91 18.24 9.68
N ASP A 75 11.59 18.67 8.62
CA ASP A 75 11.65 17.91 7.38
C ASP A 75 12.09 16.46 7.62
N PRO A 76 11.44 15.48 6.95
CA PRO A 76 11.73 14.07 7.18
C PRO A 76 13.13 13.73 6.69
N THR A 77 13.88 12.98 7.50
CA THR A 77 15.23 12.52 7.16
C THR A 77 15.34 11.00 7.24
N ALA A 78 16.34 10.42 6.57
CA ALA A 78 16.59 8.98 6.64
C ALA A 78 16.88 8.50 8.09
N ALA A 79 17.47 9.35 8.92
CA ALA A 79 17.74 9.05 10.33
C ALA A 79 16.46 8.86 11.16
N MET A 80 15.35 9.47 10.74
CA MET A 80 14.04 9.25 11.37
C MET A 80 13.51 7.83 11.11
N GLY A 81 14.05 7.12 10.10
CA GLY A 81 13.77 5.70 9.85
C GLY A 81 12.29 5.39 9.65
N PHE A 82 11.55 6.24 8.94
CA PHE A 82 10.18 5.93 8.57
C PHE A 82 10.18 4.78 7.57
N SER A 83 9.21 3.87 7.71
CA SER A 83 9.04 2.76 6.79
C SER A 83 7.61 2.68 6.28
N PHE A 84 7.47 2.41 4.98
CA PHE A 84 6.19 2.37 4.27
C PHE A 84 6.09 1.13 3.40
N SER A 85 4.88 0.60 3.28
CA SER A 85 4.52 -0.52 2.42
C SER A 85 4.47 -0.07 0.96
N LYS A 86 5.61 0.24 0.35
CA LYS A 86 5.74 0.91 -0.96
C LYS A 86 4.85 0.34 -2.08
N ASP A 87 4.65 -0.98 -2.12
CA ASP A 87 3.81 -1.66 -3.11
C ASP A 87 2.30 -1.34 -2.99
N ALA A 88 1.87 -0.82 -1.83
CA ALA A 88 0.50 -0.41 -1.57
C ALA A 88 0.15 0.98 -2.09
N TYR A 89 1.13 1.75 -2.58
CA TYR A 89 0.96 3.12 -3.03
C TYR A 89 0.97 3.22 -4.57
N ILE A 90 0.23 4.18 -5.12
CA ILE A 90 0.33 4.48 -6.56
C ILE A 90 1.68 5.16 -6.89
N THR A 91 2.31 4.75 -7.99
CA THR A 91 3.62 5.23 -8.46
C THR A 91 3.58 5.85 -9.86
N GLY A 92 2.40 5.96 -10.49
CA GLY A 92 2.22 6.62 -11.79
C GLY A 92 2.10 8.15 -11.70
N ARG A 93 2.27 8.73 -10.52
CA ARG A 93 2.16 10.16 -10.20
C ARG A 93 2.92 10.45 -8.92
N ASN A 94 3.16 11.73 -8.60
CA ASN A 94 3.62 12.09 -7.26
C ASN A 94 2.61 11.58 -6.24
N ASN A 95 3.11 11.05 -5.12
CA ASN A 95 2.28 10.46 -4.10
C ASN A 95 2.95 10.58 -2.73
N MET A 96 2.12 10.43 -1.68
CA MET A 96 2.50 10.58 -0.29
C MET A 96 3.12 11.96 -0.04
N TYR A 97 2.25 12.94 0.11
CA TYR A 97 2.59 14.32 0.40
C TYR A 97 2.63 14.50 1.91
N LEU A 98 3.75 14.96 2.44
CA LEU A 98 3.91 15.42 3.81
C LEU A 98 4.10 16.93 3.76
N CYS A 99 3.23 17.68 4.42
CA CYS A 99 3.37 19.13 4.55
C CYS A 99 3.51 19.51 6.01
N ILE A 100 4.48 20.37 6.31
CA ILE A 100 4.81 20.82 7.66
C ILE A 100 4.54 22.31 7.75
N ASN A 101 3.90 22.74 8.83
CA ASN A 101 3.70 24.14 9.15
C ASN A 101 4.50 24.48 10.42
N PRO A 102 5.74 25.00 10.29
CA PRO A 102 6.58 25.30 11.44
C PRO A 102 6.02 26.46 12.28
N GLU A 103 5.28 27.39 11.69
CA GLU A 103 4.70 28.53 12.41
C GLU A 103 3.62 28.07 13.42
N ARG A 104 2.92 26.99 13.08
CA ARG A 104 1.85 26.42 13.91
C ARG A 104 2.25 25.13 14.62
N ASN A 105 3.46 24.62 14.37
CA ASN A 105 3.90 23.29 14.77
C ASN A 105 2.87 22.21 14.41
N GLN A 106 2.41 22.23 13.15
CA GLN A 106 1.39 21.33 12.61
C GLN A 106 1.94 20.57 11.41
N TYR A 107 1.37 19.42 11.09
CA TYR A 107 1.62 18.75 9.81
C TYR A 107 0.38 18.04 9.29
N ALA A 108 0.41 17.73 8.00
CA ALA A 108 -0.52 16.81 7.38
C ALA A 108 0.22 15.86 6.45
N ILE A 109 -0.23 14.62 6.39
CA ILE A 109 0.27 13.61 5.46
C ILE A 109 -0.91 13.03 4.68
N GLY A 110 -0.78 12.94 3.37
CA GLY A 110 -1.81 12.36 2.53
C GLY A 110 -1.23 11.51 1.41
N ALA A 111 -1.88 10.39 1.11
CA ALA A 111 -1.42 9.44 0.12
C ALA A 111 -2.59 8.71 -0.54
N GLN A 112 -2.37 8.25 -1.77
CA GLN A 112 -3.31 7.41 -2.50
C GLN A 112 -2.78 5.97 -2.54
N SER A 113 -3.63 5.03 -2.12
CA SER A 113 -3.33 3.60 -2.24
C SER A 113 -3.47 3.15 -3.69
N LYS A 114 -2.91 1.98 -4.00
CA LYS A 114 -3.01 1.35 -5.31
C LYS A 114 -4.43 0.88 -5.66
N SER A 115 -5.33 0.84 -4.68
CA SER A 115 -6.77 0.63 -4.91
C SER A 115 -7.45 1.85 -5.56
N GLY A 116 -6.82 3.03 -5.45
CA GLY A 116 -7.36 4.32 -5.90
C GLY A 116 -7.92 5.19 -4.76
N LYS A 117 -8.13 4.64 -3.56
CA LYS A 117 -8.57 5.43 -2.40
C LYS A 117 -7.48 6.35 -1.88
N SER A 118 -7.87 7.54 -1.45
CA SER A 118 -6.96 8.52 -0.86
C SER A 118 -7.23 8.69 0.62
N PHE A 119 -6.17 8.78 1.41
CA PHE A 119 -6.23 8.98 2.85
C PHE A 119 -5.43 10.21 3.24
N ARG A 120 -5.90 10.96 4.22
CA ARG A 120 -5.19 12.11 4.78
C ARG A 120 -5.28 12.10 6.30
N TYR A 121 -4.16 12.39 6.95
CA TYR A 121 -4.08 12.74 8.35
C TYR A 121 -3.60 14.18 8.48
N ASP A 122 -4.08 14.88 9.50
CA ASP A 122 -3.57 16.17 9.92
C ASP A 122 -3.61 16.31 11.45
N THR A 123 -2.71 17.12 11.99
CA THR A 123 -2.62 17.37 13.44
C THR A 123 -3.73 18.27 13.98
N ILE A 124 -4.49 18.96 13.11
CA ILE A 124 -5.57 19.86 13.52
C ILE A 124 -6.79 19.04 13.96
N THR A 125 -7.15 18.03 13.16
CA THR A 125 -8.24 17.09 13.44
C THR A 125 -7.78 15.90 14.27
N GLY A 126 -6.51 15.52 14.16
CA GLY A 126 -5.93 14.35 14.79
C GLY A 126 -6.45 13.03 14.22
N LYS A 127 -7.03 13.01 13.02
CA LYS A 127 -7.70 11.84 12.43
C LYS A 127 -7.13 11.50 11.07
N THR A 128 -7.12 10.20 10.74
CA THR A 128 -6.91 9.72 9.37
C THR A 128 -8.26 9.52 8.70
N GLU A 129 -8.55 10.33 7.68
CA GLU A 129 -9.81 10.31 6.96
C GLU A 129 -9.62 9.84 5.51
N GLU A 130 -10.66 9.24 4.94
CA GLU A 130 -10.72 8.97 3.49
C GLU A 130 -11.16 10.25 2.79
N VAL A 131 -10.41 10.67 1.78
CA VAL A 131 -10.63 11.91 1.03
C VAL A 131 -10.83 11.59 -0.45
N ALA A 132 -11.54 12.46 -1.17
CA ALA A 132 -11.83 12.25 -2.59
C ALA A 132 -10.56 12.18 -3.46
N SER A 133 -9.57 13.00 -3.12
CA SER A 133 -8.26 13.02 -3.76
C SER A 133 -7.21 13.53 -2.79
N VAL A 134 -5.95 13.28 -3.13
CA VAL A 134 -4.82 13.90 -2.47
C VAL A 134 -3.90 14.57 -3.49
N ASP A 135 -3.47 15.77 -3.11
CA ASP A 135 -2.44 16.55 -3.78
C ASP A 135 -1.67 17.38 -2.74
N GLN A 136 -0.58 17.98 -3.19
CA GLN A 136 0.33 18.74 -2.33
C GLN A 136 -0.36 19.96 -1.69
N ALA A 137 -1.13 20.72 -2.48
CA ALA A 137 -1.77 21.95 -2.03
C ALA A 137 -2.84 21.67 -0.97
N ALA A 138 -3.73 20.70 -1.24
CA ALA A 138 -4.76 20.28 -0.30
C ALA A 138 -4.18 19.71 0.99
N THR A 139 -3.02 19.03 0.91
CA THR A 139 -2.32 18.53 2.10
C THR A 139 -1.74 19.68 2.92
N CYS A 140 -1.13 20.68 2.29
CA CYS A 140 -0.60 21.84 3.01
C CYS A 140 -1.68 22.70 3.66
N ILE A 141 -2.82 22.90 2.98
CA ILE A 141 -3.98 23.57 3.58
C ILE A 141 -4.46 22.81 4.82
N ALA A 142 -4.48 21.47 4.78
CA ALA A 142 -4.81 20.66 5.95
C ALA A 142 -3.78 20.76 7.09
N ALA A 143 -2.51 21.05 6.78
CA ALA A 143 -1.48 21.41 7.76
C ALA A 143 -1.61 22.87 8.28
N GLY A 144 -2.62 23.61 7.82
CA GLY A 144 -2.90 24.98 8.27
C GLY A 144 -2.09 26.06 7.56
N THR A 145 -1.48 25.79 6.40
CA THR A 145 -0.78 26.82 5.60
C THR A 145 -1.77 27.63 4.76
N THR A 146 -1.51 28.94 4.59
CA THR A 146 -2.38 29.87 3.84
C THR A 146 -2.03 29.97 2.35
N SER A 147 -0.90 29.42 1.95
CA SER A 147 -0.47 29.23 0.56
C SER A 147 0.02 27.80 0.40
N PRO A 148 -0.14 27.14 -0.76
CA PRO A 148 0.54 25.88 -1.06
C PRO A 148 2.04 26.19 -1.20
N ALA A 149 2.70 26.46 -0.08
CA ALA A 149 4.12 26.71 -0.05
C ALA A 149 4.80 25.38 -0.36
N ALA A 150 5.10 25.18 -1.64
CA ALA A 150 5.86 24.06 -2.16
C ALA A 150 7.18 23.82 -1.40
N SER A 151 7.69 24.86 -0.71
CA SER A 151 8.87 24.84 0.16
C SER A 151 8.74 23.92 1.38
N TYR A 152 7.53 23.71 1.92
CA TYR A 152 7.31 22.91 3.14
C TYR A 152 6.75 21.51 2.86
N ALA A 153 6.67 21.15 1.58
CA ALA A 153 5.91 20.02 1.12
C ALA A 153 6.83 18.97 0.52
N ASN A 154 6.99 17.88 1.25
CA ASN A 154 7.79 16.73 0.87
C ASN A 154 6.91 15.70 0.16
N SER A 155 7.31 15.27 -1.03
CA SER A 155 6.70 14.10 -1.70
C SER A 155 7.58 12.89 -1.49
N ALA A 156 7.02 11.82 -0.93
CA ALA A 156 7.75 10.60 -0.67
C ALA A 156 7.98 9.80 -1.93
N TYR A 157 7.02 9.79 -2.87
CA TYR A 157 7.23 9.25 -4.20
C TYR A 157 7.13 10.36 -5.25
N LYS A 158 8.16 10.46 -6.09
CA LYS A 158 8.22 11.40 -7.22
C LYS A 158 8.11 10.64 -8.54
N ASN A 159 7.23 11.11 -9.42
CA ASN A 159 7.12 10.62 -10.80
C ASN A 159 7.83 11.53 -11.81
N TYR A 160 8.81 12.30 -11.34
CA TYR A 160 9.69 13.14 -12.15
C TYR A 160 11.12 12.96 -11.65
N ALA A 161 12.11 13.23 -12.51
CA ALA A 161 13.51 12.97 -12.20
C ALA A 161 13.98 13.72 -10.91
N PRO A 162 14.66 13.04 -9.98
CA PRO A 162 14.85 11.58 -9.92
C PRO A 162 13.55 10.86 -9.54
N ILE A 163 13.14 9.91 -10.38
CA ILE A 163 11.91 9.11 -10.15
C ILE A 163 12.17 8.13 -9.02
N GLY A 164 11.20 7.98 -8.12
CA GLY A 164 11.22 6.96 -7.09
C GLY A 164 10.91 7.52 -5.70
N TRP A 165 11.23 6.68 -4.71
CA TRP A 165 11.02 6.99 -3.31
C TRP A 165 12.12 7.90 -2.77
N ALA A 166 11.73 8.88 -1.96
CA ALA A 166 12.62 9.72 -1.20
C ALA A 166 13.41 8.85 -0.20
N SER A 167 14.65 9.23 0.06
CA SER A 167 15.55 8.48 0.95
C SER A 167 15.05 8.35 2.39
N TRP A 168 14.17 9.26 2.84
CA TRP A 168 13.55 9.22 4.15
C TRP A 168 12.34 8.28 4.25
N ALA A 169 11.80 7.82 3.11
CA ALA A 169 10.64 6.94 3.02
C ALA A 169 11.08 5.52 2.65
N ASN A 170 11.54 4.75 3.63
CA ASN A 170 12.12 3.42 3.39
C ASN A 170 11.08 2.30 3.24
#